data_AF-A0A9P1DM94-F1
#
_entry.id   AF-A0A9P1DM94-F1
#
_cell.length_a   1.000
_cell.length_b   1.000
_cell.length_c   1.000
_cell.angle_alpha   90.00
_cell.angle_beta   90.00
_cell.angle_gamma   90.00
#
_symmetry.space_group_name_H-M   'P 1'
#
loop_
_entity.id
_entity.type
_entity.pdbx_description
1 polymer ?
#
loop_
_entity_poly.entity_id
_entity_poly.type
_entity_poly.pdbx_seq_one_letter_code
_entity_poly.pdbx_strand_id
1 'polypeptide(L)'
;VPGSDRLRPFKTTAAMRDIQELVAQELEDQDLEELLDCVSDGDGEPLDSLEAPLRLDDSFPCSIFIAGVPKVSKEKYDKLFNVLSKLINKYGESDKDMPYNPDGTETEAV
;
A
#
# COMPACT_ATOMS: atom_id res chain seq x y z
N VAL A 1 23.31 19.21 18.67
CA VAL A 1 22.38 19.10 17.53
C VAL A 1 21.08 18.51 18.07
N PRO A 2 19.99 19.28 18.19
CA PRO A 2 18.72 18.79 18.73
C PRO A 2 17.84 18.24 17.61
N GLY A 3 17.15 17.11 17.88
CA GLY A 3 16.12 16.56 16.99
C GLY A 3 16.23 15.06 16.76
N SER A 4 16.30 14.26 17.82
CA SER A 4 16.07 12.81 17.74
C SER A 4 14.58 12.59 17.50
N ASP A 5 14.18 12.48 16.23
CA ASP A 5 12.85 11.99 15.86
C ASP A 5 12.80 10.50 16.16
N ARG A 6 12.34 10.18 17.38
CA ARG A 6 11.92 8.84 17.75
C ARG A 6 10.71 8.49 16.88
N LEU A 7 10.95 7.71 15.82
CA LEU A 7 9.89 7.06 15.05
C LEU A 7 8.97 6.31 16.03
N ARG A 8 7.69 6.68 16.02
CA ARG A 8 6.69 6.02 16.87
C ARG A 8 6.55 4.57 16.40
N PRO A 9 6.43 3.59 17.32
CA PRO A 9 6.17 2.22 16.93
C PRO A 9 4.83 2.16 16.20
N PHE A 10 4.86 1.58 15.00
CA PHE A 10 3.68 1.31 14.18
C PHE A 10 2.68 0.50 15.04
N LYS A 11 1.48 1.03 15.25
CA LYS A 11 0.42 0.28 15.91
C LYS A 11 -0.24 -0.60 14.87
N THR A 12 0.05 -1.90 14.92
CA THR A 12 -0.61 -2.93 14.13
C THR A 12 -2.11 -2.94 14.47
N THR A 13 -2.93 -2.39 13.58
CA THR A 13 -4.39 -2.53 13.65
C THR A 13 -4.80 -3.83 12.99
N ALA A 14 -5.70 -4.54 13.66
CA ALA A 14 -6.20 -5.89 13.43
C ALA A 14 -6.40 -6.34 11.96
N ALA A 15 -5.93 -7.58 11.74
CA ALA A 15 -6.35 -8.56 10.74
C ALA A 15 -6.05 -8.27 9.26
N MET A 16 -4.79 -7.95 8.93
CA MET A 16 -4.26 -8.49 7.68
C MET A 16 -4.06 -10.00 7.90
N ARG A 17 -4.69 -10.84 7.06
CA ARG A 17 -4.32 -12.27 7.01
C ARG A 17 -2.81 -12.33 6.85
N ASP A 18 -2.17 -13.19 7.63
CA ASP A 18 -0.72 -13.35 7.55
C ASP A 18 -0.38 -13.67 6.09
N ILE A 19 0.62 -12.98 5.53
CA ILE A 19 1.08 -13.24 4.18
C ILE A 19 1.48 -14.72 4.08
N GLN A 20 1.99 -15.30 5.16
CA GLN A 20 2.31 -16.72 5.25
C GLN A 20 1.07 -17.61 5.08
N GLU A 21 -0.08 -17.21 5.61
CA GLU A 21 -1.34 -17.96 5.52
C GLU A 21 -1.96 -17.89 4.11
N LEU A 22 -1.86 -16.73 3.45
CA LEU A 22 -2.31 -16.57 2.06
C LEU A 22 -1.42 -17.35 1.08
N VAL A 23 -0.10 -17.34 1.31
CA VAL A 23 0.85 -18.13 0.52
C VAL A 23 0.61 -19.62 0.72
N ALA A 24 0.37 -20.07 1.96
CA ALA A 24 0.06 -21.47 2.24
C ALA A 24 -1.22 -21.94 1.52
N GLN A 25 -2.27 -21.12 1.53
CA GLN A 25 -3.53 -21.47 0.88
C GLN A 25 -3.38 -21.59 -0.65
N GLU A 26 -2.62 -20.69 -1.28
CA GLU A 26 -2.38 -20.73 -2.73
C GLU A 26 -1.49 -21.92 -3.14
N LEU A 27 -0.52 -22.28 -2.30
CA LEU A 27 0.35 -23.43 -2.53
C LEU A 27 -0.36 -24.79 -2.36
N GLU A 28 -1.46 -24.85 -1.59
CA GLU A 28 -2.30 -26.05 -1.48
C GLU A 28 -3.12 -26.33 -2.74
N ASP A 29 -3.48 -25.29 -3.51
CA ASP A 29 -4.32 -25.38 -4.69
C ASP A 29 -3.52 -25.67 -6.00
N GLN A 30 -2.19 -25.62 -5.95
CA GLN A 30 -1.32 -25.86 -7.11
C GLN A 30 -0.77 -27.29 -7.15
N ASP A 31 -0.64 -27.85 -8.35
CA ASP A 31 -0.07 -29.19 -8.54
C ASP A 31 1.42 -29.18 -8.22
N LEU A 32 1.86 -30.09 -7.35
CA LEU A 32 3.21 -30.13 -6.82
C LEU A 32 4.27 -30.28 -7.94
N GLU A 33 3.90 -30.93 -9.05
CA GLU A 33 4.77 -31.11 -10.22
C GLU A 33 5.07 -29.78 -10.94
N GLU A 34 4.11 -28.85 -11.04
CA GLU A 34 4.31 -27.55 -11.68
C GLU A 34 5.15 -26.61 -10.80
N LEU A 35 5.02 -26.73 -9.48
CA LEU A 35 5.85 -26.01 -8.51
C LEU A 35 7.31 -26.48 -8.54
N LEU A 36 7.54 -27.79 -8.70
CA LEU A 36 8.89 -28.37 -8.78
C LEU A 36 9.66 -27.90 -10.02
N ASP A 37 8.97 -27.68 -11.14
CA ASP A 37 9.57 -27.10 -12.36
C ASP A 37 10.03 -25.63 -12.16
N CYS A 38 9.48 -24.93 -11.17
CA CYS A 38 9.87 -23.56 -10.81
C CYS A 38 11.02 -23.51 -9.79
N VAL A 39 11.32 -24.63 -9.12
CA VAL A 39 12.46 -24.74 -8.21
C VAL A 39 13.72 -24.94 -9.07
N SER A 40 14.57 -23.92 -9.13
CA SER A 40 15.87 -24.05 -9.79
C SER A 40 16.72 -25.12 -9.08
N ASP A 41 17.19 -26.13 -9.82
CA ASP A 41 18.14 -27.19 -9.38
C ASP A 41 19.54 -26.67 -8.94
N GLY A 42 19.69 -25.37 -8.70
CA GLY A 42 20.92 -24.82 -8.12
C GLY A 42 20.94 -25.09 -6.63
N ASP A 43 22.11 -25.49 -6.09
CA ASP A 43 22.42 -25.45 -4.67
C ASP A 43 22.23 -24.01 -4.15
N GLY A 44 20.98 -23.63 -3.90
CA GLY A 44 20.62 -22.39 -3.27
C GLY A 44 21.08 -22.47 -1.83
N GLU A 45 21.85 -21.48 -1.40
CA GLU A 45 22.17 -21.28 0.01
C GLU A 45 20.86 -21.35 0.82
N PRO A 46 20.81 -22.15 1.91
CA PRO A 46 19.59 -22.33 2.69
C PRO A 46 19.01 -20.97 3.07
N LEU A 47 17.67 -20.81 3.03
CA LEU A 47 17.03 -19.50 3.24
C LEU A 47 17.49 -18.80 4.53
N ASP A 48 17.81 -19.58 5.56
CA ASP A 48 18.33 -19.13 6.87
C ASP A 48 19.77 -18.59 6.84
N SER A 49 20.51 -18.86 5.76
CA SER A 49 21.87 -18.37 5.51
C SER A 49 21.90 -17.10 4.64
N LEU A 50 20.76 -16.72 4.05
CA LEU A 50 20.64 -15.47 3.31
C LEU A 50 20.64 -14.30 4.30
N GLU A 51 21.52 -13.33 4.07
CA GLU A 51 21.54 -12.10 4.85
C GLU A 51 20.20 -11.38 4.68
N ALA A 52 19.50 -11.14 5.79
CA ALA A 52 18.26 -10.38 5.76
C ALA A 52 18.53 -9.01 5.11
N PRO A 53 17.64 -8.52 4.22
CA PRO A 53 17.83 -7.22 3.60
C PRO A 53 18.08 -6.16 4.67
N LEU A 54 19.22 -5.47 4.57
CA LEU A 54 19.66 -4.48 5.57
C LEU A 54 18.61 -3.38 5.81
N ARG A 55 17.74 -3.13 4.83
CA ARG A 55 16.59 -2.22 4.88
C ARG A 55 15.46 -2.74 4.00
N LEU A 56 14.21 -2.55 4.44
CA LEU A 56 13.07 -2.56 3.53
C LEU A 56 13.30 -1.48 2.48
N ASP A 57 13.04 -1.79 1.22
CA ASP A 57 13.25 -0.86 0.12
C ASP A 57 12.25 0.31 0.24
N ASP A 58 12.75 1.45 0.71
CA ASP A 58 12.00 2.71 0.83
C ASP A 58 11.59 3.29 -0.54
N SER A 59 11.98 2.65 -1.66
CA SER A 59 11.61 3.08 -3.01
C SER A 59 10.19 2.70 -3.42
N PHE A 60 9.47 1.89 -2.64
CA PHE A 60 8.12 1.49 -2.99
C PHE A 60 7.15 2.69 -2.91
N PRO A 61 6.41 3.01 -3.99
CA PRO A 61 5.54 4.18 -4.01
C PRO A 61 4.42 4.04 -2.99
N CYS A 62 4.39 4.95 -2.00
CA CYS A 62 3.33 5.01 -0.99
C CYS A 62 2.18 5.95 -1.37
N SER A 63 2.21 6.53 -2.57
CA SER A 63 1.26 7.55 -3.03
C SER A 63 0.46 7.07 -4.24
N ILE A 64 -0.84 7.36 -4.25
CA ILE A 64 -1.77 7.01 -5.33
C ILE A 64 -2.35 8.30 -5.91
N PHE A 65 -2.38 8.41 -7.25
CA PHE A 65 -3.05 9.48 -7.97
C PHE A 65 -4.36 8.97 -8.56
N ILE A 66 -5.47 9.67 -8.25
CA ILE A 66 -6.79 9.33 -8.77
C ILE A 66 -7.17 10.39 -9.80
N ALA A 67 -7.12 10.01 -11.07
CA ALA A 67 -7.49 10.88 -12.19
C ALA A 67 -9.00 10.82 -12.49
N GLY A 68 -9.51 11.83 -13.18
CA GLY A 68 -10.90 11.84 -13.67
C GLY A 68 -11.97 12.01 -12.59
N VAL A 69 -11.59 12.54 -11.42
CA VAL A 69 -12.53 12.88 -10.35
C VAL A 69 -13.42 14.06 -10.80
N PRO A 70 -14.73 14.06 -10.51
CA PRO A 70 -15.62 15.17 -10.86
C PRO A 70 -15.15 16.49 -10.25
N LYS A 71 -15.10 17.55 -11.06
CA LYS A 71 -14.89 18.92 -10.58
C LYS A 71 -16.12 19.40 -9.83
N VAL A 72 -15.94 19.83 -8.59
CA VAL A 72 -17.05 20.28 -7.74
C VAL A 72 -16.70 21.60 -7.06
N SER A 73 -17.73 22.41 -6.82
CA SER A 73 -17.60 23.62 -6.01
C SER A 73 -17.30 23.29 -4.55
N LYS A 74 -16.80 24.28 -3.80
CA LYS A 74 -16.48 24.15 -2.37
C LYS A 74 -17.62 23.60 -1.52
N GLU A 75 -18.87 23.94 -1.83
CA GLU A 75 -20.06 23.44 -1.12
C GLU A 75 -20.25 21.92 -1.26
N LYS A 76 -19.82 21.36 -2.39
CA LYS A 76 -19.94 19.93 -2.71
C LYS A 76 -18.66 19.15 -2.43
N TYR A 77 -17.57 19.85 -2.10
CA TYR A 77 -16.27 19.28 -1.77
C TYR A 77 -16.37 18.22 -0.68
N ASP A 78 -16.96 18.56 0.46
CA ASP A 78 -17.05 17.64 1.61
C ASP A 78 -17.80 16.36 1.25
N LYS A 79 -18.83 16.48 0.40
CA LYS A 79 -19.60 15.31 -0.05
C LYS A 79 -18.76 14.40 -0.94
N LEU A 80 -18.01 14.97 -1.89
CA LEU A 80 -17.11 14.21 -2.75
C LEU A 80 -15.97 13.58 -1.93
N PHE A 81 -15.33 14.36 -1.06
CA PHE A 81 -14.25 13.93 -0.20
C PHE A 81 -14.67 12.77 0.72
N ASN A 82 -15.91 12.80 1.22
CA ASN A 82 -16.48 11.70 2.00
C ASN A 82 -16.69 10.42 1.19
N VAL A 83 -17.14 10.52 -0.08
CA VAL A 83 -17.28 9.34 -0.96
C VAL A 83 -15.91 8.73 -1.25
N LEU A 84 -14.92 9.56 -1.61
CA LEU A 84 -13.55 9.12 -1.87
C LEU A 84 -12.92 8.50 -0.62
N SER A 85 -13.11 9.12 0.54
CA SER A 85 -12.57 8.61 1.79
C SER A 85 -13.13 7.24 2.18
N LYS A 86 -14.42 7.00 1.93
CA LYS A 86 -15.01 5.67 2.17
C LYS A 86 -14.43 4.59 1.27
N LEU A 87 -14.09 4.92 0.02
CA LEU A 87 -13.51 3.98 -0.92
C LEU A 87 -12.05 3.66 -0.56
N ILE A 88 -11.25 4.68 -0.24
CA ILE A 88 -9.81 4.53 0.02
C ILE A 88 -9.56 3.95 1.41
N ASN A 89 -10.25 4.44 2.45
CA ASN A 89 -9.99 4.04 3.84
C ASN A 89 -10.33 2.57 4.13
N LYS A 90 -11.00 1.87 3.21
CA LYS A 90 -11.21 0.42 3.29
C LYS A 90 -9.89 -0.35 3.32
N TYR A 91 -8.84 0.20 2.71
CA TYR A 91 -7.55 -0.47 2.53
C TYR A 91 -6.47 0.03 3.49
N GLY A 92 -6.77 1.05 4.31
CA GLY A 92 -5.84 1.62 5.28
C GLY A 92 -6.10 3.11 5.51
N GLU A 93 -5.57 3.63 6.62
CA GLU A 93 -5.52 5.09 6.82
C GLU A 93 -4.63 5.72 5.74
N SER A 94 -5.07 6.84 5.20
CA SER A 94 -4.37 7.53 4.11
C SER A 94 -4.52 9.04 4.27
N ASP A 95 -3.41 9.74 4.05
CA ASP A 95 -3.41 11.19 3.87
C ASP A 95 -3.91 11.51 2.46
N LYS A 96 -4.85 12.46 2.36
CA LYS A 96 -5.54 12.79 1.10
C LYS A 96 -5.42 14.27 0.87
N ASP A 97 -5.00 14.63 -0.34
CA ASP A 97 -4.99 15.99 -0.82
C ASP A 97 -5.80 16.07 -2.12
N MET A 98 -6.61 17.11 -2.27
CA MET A 98 -7.40 17.35 -3.47
C MET A 98 -7.23 18.83 -3.86
N PRO A 99 -6.44 19.12 -4.91
CA PRO A 99 -6.14 20.48 -5.30
C PRO A 99 -7.39 21.22 -5.79
N TYR A 100 -7.38 22.53 -5.62
CA TYR A 100 -8.35 23.43 -6.22
C TYR A 100 -7.74 24.13 -7.43
N ASN A 101 -8.60 24.55 -8.35
CA ASN A 101 -8.19 25.41 -9.45
C ASN A 101 -7.54 26.72 -8.95
N PRO A 102 -6.81 27.46 -9.80
CA PRO A 102 -6.11 28.69 -9.41
C PRO A 102 -7.03 29.75 -8.77
N ASP A 103 -8.31 29.77 -9.16
CA ASP A 103 -9.31 30.70 -8.65
C ASP A 103 -9.93 30.24 -7.31
N GLY A 104 -9.61 29.03 -6.84
CA GLY A 104 -10.11 28.46 -5.58
C GLY A 104 -11.61 28.17 -5.56
N THR A 105 -12.26 28.12 -6.72
CA THR A 105 -13.72 27.99 -6.87
C THR A 105 -14.17 26.54 -6.99
N GLU A 106 -13.40 25.70 -7.68
CA GLU A 106 -13.71 24.29 -7.93
C GLU A 106 -12.47 23.41 -7.77
N THR A 107 -12.70 22.12 -7.50
CA THR A 107 -11.63 21.13 -7.45
C THR A 107 -11.00 20.94 -8.81
N GLU A 108 -9.68 20.80 -8.84
CA GLU A 108 -8.96 20.46 -10.06
C GLU A 108 -9.02 18.95 -10.28
N ALA A 109 -9.35 18.55 -11.51
CA ALA A 109 -9.26 17.15 -11.91
C ALA A 109 -7.87 16.96 -12.55
N VAL A 110 -7.08 16.06 -11.97
CA VAL A 110 -5.81 15.59 -12.55
C VAL A 110 -6.10 14.58 -13.66
#